data_AF-A0A3P8GDS6-F1
#
_entry.id   AF-A0A3P8GDS6-F1
#
_cell.length_a   1.000
_cell.length_b   1.000
_cell.length_c   1.000
_cell.angle_alpha   90.00
_cell.angle_beta   90.00
_cell.angle_gamma   90.00
#
_symmetry.space_group_name_H-M   'P 1'
#
loop_
_entity.id
_entity.type
_entity.pdbx_description
1 polymer ?
#
loop_
_entity_poly.entity_id
_entity_poly.type
_entity_poly.pdbx_seq_one_letter_code
_entity_poly.pdbx_strand_id
1 'polypeptide(L)'
;MFLDKVRMCCTLFDFNEVTRQVKSKEIKRVTLVELAEYITMNQNCLTEPIYHGLVKLLQTNAFRVLNGPDLTNPEAALDEDDEDPCLEPSWPHLQLVYETFLRFVSSPDFQPLLGKKYINQDFLTQFIQLFDSEDPRERDYVKTILHRIFGKLIHLRSFIRRLIDYVFLKFVYEEDKHRGIAELLDIMDSIIHGFQVPLKEEHKTFLRRVLLPLHKARSYCVYYQQLTNCVTEFIRKDSSLLSPVSDS
;
A
#
# COMPACT_ATOMS: atom_id res chain seq x y z
N MET A 1 -23.96 -15.75 10.07
CA MET A 1 -23.84 -16.04 8.62
C MET A 1 -22.69 -15.26 7.96
N PHE A 2 -22.70 -13.92 7.86
CA PHE A 2 -21.59 -13.17 7.22
C PHE A 2 -20.25 -13.38 7.93
N LEU A 3 -20.21 -13.22 9.26
CA LEU A 3 -18.97 -13.41 10.03
C LEU A 3 -18.42 -14.85 9.97
N ASP A 4 -19.31 -15.84 9.81
CA ASP A 4 -18.89 -17.24 9.67
C ASP A 4 -18.21 -17.47 8.31
N LYS A 5 -18.74 -16.85 7.24
CA LYS A 5 -18.09 -16.81 5.93
C LYS A 5 -16.73 -16.13 5.99
N VAL A 6 -16.62 -14.99 6.69
CA VAL A 6 -15.35 -14.29 6.91
C VAL A 6 -14.34 -15.20 7.62
N ARG A 7 -14.75 -15.87 8.72
CA ARG A 7 -13.89 -16.80 9.46
C ARG A 7 -13.41 -17.95 8.59
N MET A 8 -14.29 -18.52 7.76
CA MET A 8 -13.93 -19.58 6.82
C MET A 8 -12.87 -19.10 5.81
N CYS A 9 -13.00 -17.87 5.30
CA CYS A 9 -12.06 -17.26 4.37
C CYS A 9 -10.70 -16.89 4.99
N CYS A 10 -10.54 -16.97 6.32
CA CYS A 10 -9.24 -16.86 6.98
C CYS A 10 -8.40 -18.15 6.88
N THR A 11 -8.96 -19.25 6.35
CA THR A 11 -8.19 -20.48 6.08
C THR A 11 -7.27 -20.26 4.88
N LEU A 12 -5.96 -20.49 5.07
CA LEU A 12 -4.95 -20.38 4.00
C LEU A 12 -4.84 -21.68 3.22
N PHE A 13 -4.53 -21.55 1.93
CA PHE A 13 -4.32 -22.67 1.01
C PHE A 13 -2.97 -22.50 0.33
N ASP A 14 -2.25 -23.60 0.17
CA ASP A 14 -1.02 -23.60 -0.63
C ASP A 14 -1.38 -23.67 -2.12
N PHE A 15 -0.98 -22.65 -2.87
CA PHE A 15 -1.22 -22.55 -4.31
C PHE A 15 -0.09 -23.13 -5.17
N ASN A 16 1.06 -23.48 -4.57
CA ASN A 16 2.14 -24.17 -5.28
C ASN A 16 1.73 -25.60 -5.68
N GLU A 17 0.82 -26.20 -4.93
CA GLU A 17 0.23 -27.51 -5.25
C GLU A 17 -1.16 -27.38 -5.89
N VAL A 18 -1.19 -27.23 -7.20
CA VAL A 18 -2.42 -26.92 -7.97
C VAL A 18 -3.53 -27.97 -7.81
N THR A 19 -3.17 -29.25 -7.67
CA THR A 19 -4.14 -30.36 -7.60
C THR A 19 -4.69 -30.60 -6.20
N ARG A 20 -4.07 -30.05 -5.15
CA ARG A 20 -4.55 -30.24 -3.77
C ARG A 20 -5.67 -29.25 -3.45
N GLN A 21 -6.67 -29.76 -2.74
CA GLN A 21 -7.77 -28.98 -2.15
C GLN A 21 -8.55 -28.11 -3.16
N VAL A 22 -8.60 -28.50 -4.44
CA VAL A 22 -9.27 -27.74 -5.53
C VAL A 22 -10.69 -27.33 -5.16
N LYS A 23 -11.49 -28.26 -4.62
CA LYS A 23 -12.87 -27.98 -4.18
C LYS A 23 -12.91 -26.93 -3.07
N SER A 24 -12.05 -27.04 -2.06
CA SER A 24 -11.99 -26.09 -0.93
C SER A 24 -11.49 -24.71 -1.36
N LYS A 25 -10.51 -24.67 -2.28
CA LYS A 25 -10.04 -23.43 -2.91
C LYS A 25 -11.18 -22.74 -3.66
N GLU A 26 -11.98 -23.48 -4.42
CA GLU A 26 -13.11 -22.91 -5.15
C GLU A 26 -14.23 -22.43 -4.21
N ILE A 27 -14.54 -23.18 -3.14
CA ILE A 27 -15.51 -22.74 -2.12
C ILE A 27 -15.09 -21.41 -1.49
N LYS A 28 -13.80 -21.27 -1.11
CA LYS A 28 -13.28 -20.00 -0.58
C LYS A 28 -13.38 -18.88 -1.61
N ARG A 29 -13.05 -19.15 -2.88
CA ARG A 29 -13.13 -18.15 -3.95
C ARG A 29 -14.57 -17.63 -4.12
N VAL A 30 -15.55 -18.52 -4.29
CA VAL A 30 -16.98 -18.14 -4.40
C VAL A 30 -17.44 -17.36 -3.18
N THR A 31 -17.04 -17.81 -1.97
CA THR A 31 -17.43 -17.13 -0.74
C THR A 31 -16.83 -15.73 -0.62
N LEU A 32 -15.58 -15.52 -1.06
CA LEU A 32 -14.97 -14.19 -1.12
C LEU A 32 -15.72 -13.26 -2.09
N VAL A 33 -16.17 -13.77 -3.24
CA VAL A 33 -17.02 -13.01 -4.17
C VAL A 33 -18.32 -12.58 -3.49
N GLU A 34 -19.01 -13.51 -2.83
CA GLU A 34 -20.25 -13.20 -2.10
C GLU A 34 -20.04 -12.16 -0.98
N LEU A 35 -18.89 -12.22 -0.27
CA LEU A 35 -18.54 -11.22 0.76
C LEU A 35 -18.35 -9.83 0.13
N ALA A 36 -17.64 -9.75 -0.99
CA ALA A 36 -17.41 -8.50 -1.70
C ALA A 36 -18.73 -7.91 -2.23
N GLU A 37 -19.62 -8.73 -2.78
CA GLU A 37 -20.95 -8.33 -3.25
C GLU A 37 -21.83 -7.85 -2.10
N TYR A 38 -21.83 -8.56 -0.96
CA TYR A 38 -22.62 -8.21 0.21
C TYR A 38 -22.30 -6.79 0.71
N ILE A 39 -21.01 -6.41 0.78
CA ILE A 39 -20.57 -5.08 1.21
C ILE A 39 -21.08 -3.98 0.26
N THR A 40 -21.12 -4.26 -1.04
CA THR A 40 -21.57 -3.28 -2.05
C THR A 40 -23.09 -3.16 -2.11
N MET A 41 -23.83 -4.27 -2.00
CA MET A 41 -25.27 -4.30 -2.22
C MET A 41 -26.09 -3.89 -0.99
N ASN A 42 -25.53 -3.97 0.22
CA ASN A 42 -26.27 -3.74 1.46
C ASN A 42 -25.82 -2.44 2.14
N GLN A 43 -26.71 -1.47 2.22
CA GLN A 43 -26.49 -0.24 2.99
C GLN A 43 -26.52 -0.52 4.50
N ASN A 44 -25.72 0.23 5.25
CA ASN A 44 -25.59 0.16 6.71
C ASN A 44 -25.20 -1.24 7.23
N CYS A 45 -24.56 -2.08 6.40
CA CYS A 45 -24.17 -3.42 6.79
C CYS A 45 -22.91 -3.46 7.68
N LEU A 46 -22.14 -2.36 7.75
CA LEU A 46 -20.85 -2.30 8.44
C LEU A 46 -21.01 -2.13 9.97
N THR A 47 -21.30 -3.23 10.66
CA THR A 47 -21.33 -3.30 12.13
C THR A 47 -19.94 -3.51 12.73
N GLU A 48 -19.73 -3.19 14.01
CA GLU A 48 -18.41 -3.34 14.68
C GLU A 48 -17.79 -4.75 14.54
N PRO A 49 -18.53 -5.87 14.69
CA PRO A 49 -17.98 -7.20 14.42
C PRO A 49 -17.49 -7.41 12.99
N ILE A 50 -18.12 -6.74 12.01
CA ILE A 50 -17.73 -6.81 10.59
C ILE A 50 -16.42 -6.05 10.36
N TYR A 51 -16.20 -4.91 11.01
CA TYR A 51 -14.90 -4.22 10.97
C TYR A 51 -13.77 -5.15 11.43
N HIS A 52 -13.93 -5.76 12.60
CA HIS A 52 -12.95 -6.69 13.13
C HIS A 52 -12.71 -7.87 12.18
N GLY A 53 -13.79 -8.47 11.66
CA GLY A 53 -13.71 -9.58 10.72
C GLY A 53 -12.97 -9.24 9.44
N LEU A 54 -13.27 -8.11 8.81
CA LEU A 54 -12.66 -7.72 7.53
C LEU A 54 -11.19 -7.30 7.67
N VAL A 55 -10.84 -6.61 8.75
CA VAL A 55 -9.42 -6.32 9.06
C VAL A 55 -8.66 -7.63 9.30
N LYS A 56 -9.23 -8.55 10.08
CA LYS A 56 -8.59 -9.85 10.32
C LYS A 56 -8.46 -10.68 9.03
N LEU A 57 -9.45 -10.63 8.14
CA LEU A 57 -9.43 -11.32 6.85
C LEU A 57 -8.24 -10.85 6.01
N LEU A 58 -8.05 -9.53 5.88
CA LEU A 58 -6.91 -8.95 5.17
C LEU A 58 -5.59 -9.35 5.83
N GLN A 59 -5.46 -9.13 7.14
CA GLN A 59 -4.23 -9.46 7.87
C GLN A 59 -3.82 -10.92 7.70
N THR A 60 -4.79 -11.85 7.80
CA THR A 60 -4.50 -13.28 7.73
C THR A 60 -4.07 -13.73 6.34
N ASN A 61 -4.63 -13.14 5.28
CA ASN A 61 -4.37 -13.56 3.90
C ASN A 61 -3.24 -12.79 3.22
N ALA A 62 -2.99 -11.53 3.60
CA ALA A 62 -2.03 -10.67 2.91
C ALA A 62 -0.73 -10.47 3.70
N PHE A 63 -0.78 -10.35 5.03
CA PHE A 63 0.41 -10.00 5.81
C PHE A 63 1.34 -11.20 5.91
N ARG A 64 2.45 -11.10 5.17
CA ARG A 64 3.49 -12.12 5.08
C ARG A 64 4.84 -11.45 4.96
N VAL A 65 5.89 -12.17 5.31
CA VAL A 65 7.26 -11.76 4.99
C VAL A 65 7.41 -11.89 3.49
N LEU A 66 7.65 -10.78 2.81
CA LEU A 66 8.03 -10.80 1.40
C LEU A 66 9.50 -11.23 1.33
N ASN A 67 9.83 -12.07 0.37
CA ASN A 67 11.22 -12.48 0.17
C ASN A 67 12.02 -11.21 -0.18
N GLY A 68 13.03 -10.90 0.64
CA GLY A 68 13.98 -9.85 0.32
C GLY A 68 14.85 -10.26 -0.87
N PRO A 69 15.59 -9.31 -1.48
CA PRO A 69 16.59 -9.64 -2.49
C PRO A 69 17.54 -10.71 -1.92
N ASP A 70 17.92 -11.68 -2.75
CA ASP A 70 18.81 -12.75 -2.31
C ASP A 70 20.21 -12.18 -2.07
N LEU A 71 20.46 -11.74 -0.82
CA LEU A 71 21.72 -11.13 -0.39
C LEU A 71 22.90 -12.11 -0.49
N THR A 72 22.66 -13.40 -0.76
CA THR A 72 23.71 -14.40 -0.91
C THR A 72 24.39 -14.36 -2.27
N ASN A 73 23.82 -13.68 -3.27
CA ASN A 73 24.43 -13.56 -4.60
C ASN A 73 24.34 -12.13 -5.18
N PRO A 74 25.34 -11.25 -4.90
CA PRO A 74 25.36 -9.86 -5.37
C PRO A 74 25.33 -9.69 -6.90
N GLU A 75 25.76 -10.71 -7.66
CA GLU A 75 25.72 -10.69 -9.13
C GLU A 75 24.30 -10.92 -9.66
N ALA A 76 23.47 -11.75 -8.99
CA ALA A 76 22.07 -11.96 -9.38
C ALA A 76 21.20 -10.70 -9.16
N ALA A 77 21.54 -9.89 -8.16
CA ALA A 77 20.82 -8.64 -7.88
C ALA A 77 20.98 -7.57 -8.98
N LEU A 78 21.99 -7.69 -9.84
CA LEU A 78 22.23 -6.78 -10.97
C LEU A 78 21.44 -7.18 -12.22
N ASP A 79 21.07 -8.46 -12.35
CA ASP A 79 20.31 -9.01 -13.48
C ASP A 79 18.79 -9.10 -13.20
N GLU A 80 18.36 -8.92 -11.94
CA GLU A 80 16.94 -8.95 -11.52
C GLU A 80 16.06 -7.87 -12.19
N ASP A 81 16.63 -6.74 -12.64
CA ASP A 81 15.85 -5.67 -13.28
C ASP A 81 15.30 -6.10 -14.67
N ASP A 82 15.88 -7.14 -15.28
CA ASP A 82 15.46 -7.72 -16.57
C ASP A 82 14.60 -8.99 -16.41
N GLU A 83 14.37 -9.47 -15.18
CA GLU A 83 13.55 -10.68 -14.94
C GLU A 83 12.05 -10.35 -14.87
N ASP A 84 11.23 -11.26 -15.41
CA ASP A 84 9.77 -11.15 -15.34
C ASP A 84 9.32 -11.18 -13.86
N PRO A 85 8.41 -10.28 -13.44
CA PRO A 85 8.00 -10.20 -12.05
C PRO A 85 7.35 -11.51 -11.58
N CYS A 86 7.77 -11.99 -10.41
CA CYS A 86 7.17 -13.18 -9.82
C CYS A 86 5.72 -12.88 -9.41
N LEU A 87 4.78 -13.56 -10.08
CA LEU A 87 3.35 -13.40 -9.81
C LEU A 87 2.96 -14.21 -8.56
N GLU A 88 2.16 -13.61 -7.68
CA GLU A 88 1.71 -14.27 -6.45
C GLU A 88 0.82 -15.49 -6.77
N PRO A 89 1.21 -16.73 -6.40
CA PRO A 89 0.42 -17.92 -6.70
C PRO A 89 -0.99 -17.89 -6.09
N SER A 90 -1.14 -17.26 -4.92
CA SER A 90 -2.41 -17.15 -4.20
C SER A 90 -3.33 -16.05 -4.74
N TRP A 91 -2.95 -15.39 -5.84
CA TRP A 91 -3.68 -14.27 -6.45
C TRP A 91 -5.19 -14.49 -6.60
N PRO A 92 -5.70 -15.66 -7.03
CA PRO A 92 -7.15 -15.88 -7.18
C PRO A 92 -7.95 -15.68 -5.89
N HIS A 93 -7.34 -15.85 -4.71
CA HIS A 93 -7.94 -15.51 -3.43
C HIS A 93 -7.54 -14.13 -2.96
N LEU A 94 -6.26 -13.79 -3.09
CA LEU A 94 -5.69 -12.55 -2.56
C LEU A 94 -6.31 -11.31 -3.23
N GLN A 95 -6.53 -11.36 -4.55
CA GLN A 95 -7.24 -10.33 -5.30
C GLN A 95 -8.60 -10.01 -4.66
N LEU A 96 -9.40 -11.04 -4.37
CA LEU A 96 -10.73 -10.89 -3.79
C LEU A 96 -10.69 -10.38 -2.35
N VAL A 97 -9.66 -10.73 -1.58
CA VAL A 97 -9.44 -10.18 -0.24
C VAL A 97 -9.16 -8.68 -0.33
N TYR A 98 -8.24 -8.25 -1.21
CA TYR A 98 -7.97 -6.83 -1.42
C TYR A 98 -9.18 -6.08 -1.94
N GLU A 99 -9.91 -6.64 -2.91
CA GLU A 99 -11.12 -6.04 -3.45
C GLU A 99 -12.21 -5.88 -2.38
N THR A 100 -12.43 -6.92 -1.56
CA THR A 100 -13.37 -6.86 -0.43
C THR A 100 -12.97 -5.74 0.54
N PHE A 101 -11.68 -5.65 0.89
CA PHE A 101 -11.19 -4.63 1.81
C PHE A 101 -11.25 -3.22 1.22
N LEU A 102 -10.98 -3.07 -0.08
CA LEU A 102 -11.08 -1.81 -0.81
C LEU A 102 -12.53 -1.30 -0.85
N ARG A 103 -13.50 -2.19 -1.13
CA ARG A 103 -14.93 -1.87 -1.06
C ARG A 103 -15.34 -1.46 0.35
N PHE A 104 -14.82 -2.15 1.36
CA PHE A 104 -15.05 -1.80 2.77
C PHE A 104 -14.56 -0.40 3.14
N VAL A 105 -13.30 -0.04 2.86
CA VAL A 105 -12.76 1.29 3.20
C VAL A 105 -13.31 2.41 2.31
N SER A 106 -13.77 2.08 1.10
CA SER A 106 -14.37 3.02 0.17
C SER A 106 -15.87 3.24 0.41
N SER A 107 -16.52 2.37 1.18
CA SER A 107 -17.95 2.45 1.45
C SER A 107 -18.36 3.81 2.04
N PRO A 108 -19.50 4.38 1.61
CA PRO A 108 -20.07 5.58 2.25
C PRO A 108 -20.45 5.32 3.71
N ASP A 109 -20.79 4.06 4.05
CA ASP A 109 -21.18 3.66 5.41
C ASP A 109 -19.98 3.44 6.35
N PHE A 110 -18.76 3.61 5.84
CA PHE A 110 -17.55 3.49 6.63
C PHE A 110 -17.47 4.61 7.68
N GLN A 111 -17.43 4.24 8.95
CA GLN A 111 -17.37 5.12 10.11
C GLN A 111 -15.93 5.18 10.65
N PRO A 112 -15.24 6.34 10.54
CA PRO A 112 -13.85 6.49 10.99
C PRO A 112 -13.63 6.17 12.49
N LEU A 113 -14.64 6.42 13.32
CA LEU A 113 -14.58 6.17 14.77
C LEU A 113 -14.53 4.68 15.13
N LEU A 114 -15.16 3.81 14.32
CA LEU A 114 -15.03 2.36 14.46
C LEU A 114 -13.74 1.89 13.78
N GLY A 115 -13.44 2.42 12.59
CA GLY A 115 -12.24 2.07 11.82
C GLY A 115 -10.94 2.23 12.62
N LYS A 116 -10.80 3.33 13.38
CA LYS A 116 -9.58 3.59 14.18
C LYS A 116 -9.27 2.53 15.24
N LYS A 117 -10.24 1.72 15.68
CA LYS A 117 -10.02 0.66 16.66
C LYS A 117 -9.24 -0.53 16.07
N TYR A 118 -9.37 -0.74 14.75
CA TYR A 118 -8.86 -1.92 14.07
C TYR A 118 -7.77 -1.59 13.04
N ILE A 119 -7.88 -0.45 12.37
CA ILE A 119 -6.84 0.10 11.48
C ILE A 119 -6.01 1.06 12.33
N ASN A 120 -5.00 0.51 13.01
CA ASN A 120 -4.10 1.24 13.90
C ASN A 120 -2.68 1.35 13.32
N GLN A 121 -1.73 1.84 14.11
CA GLN A 121 -0.33 2.01 13.68
C GLN A 121 0.35 0.67 13.38
N ASP A 122 0.08 -0.38 14.15
CA ASP A 122 0.65 -1.71 13.92
C ASP A 122 0.14 -2.35 12.63
N PHE A 123 -1.15 -2.16 12.33
CA PHE A 123 -1.74 -2.56 11.05
C PHE A 123 -1.01 -1.86 9.90
N LEU A 124 -0.84 -0.53 9.98
CA LEU A 124 -0.21 0.25 8.92
C LEU A 124 1.28 -0.07 8.75
N THR A 125 1.98 -0.40 9.83
CA THR A 125 3.40 -0.79 9.80
C THR A 125 3.60 -2.12 9.07
N GLN A 126 2.66 -3.06 9.18
CA GLN A 126 2.69 -4.29 8.38
C GLN A 126 2.16 -4.04 6.96
N PHE A 127 1.12 -3.21 6.82
CA PHE A 127 0.52 -2.91 5.52
C PHE A 127 1.49 -2.21 4.57
N ILE A 128 2.34 -1.31 5.07
CA ILE A 128 3.32 -0.59 4.24
C ILE A 128 4.39 -1.53 3.67
N GLN A 129 4.69 -2.66 4.32
CA GLN A 129 5.66 -3.64 3.82
C GLN A 129 5.19 -4.29 2.52
N LEU A 130 3.88 -4.37 2.29
CA LEU A 130 3.31 -4.97 1.08
C LEU A 130 3.62 -4.19 -0.20
N PHE A 131 4.07 -2.94 -0.10
CA PHE A 131 4.54 -2.18 -1.27
C PHE A 131 5.79 -2.79 -1.91
N ASP A 132 6.55 -3.62 -1.18
CA ASP A 132 7.72 -4.29 -1.72
C ASP A 132 7.40 -5.61 -2.44
N SER A 133 6.11 -5.91 -2.65
CA SER A 133 5.69 -7.10 -3.40
C SER A 133 6.22 -7.05 -4.84
N GLU A 134 6.69 -8.19 -5.34
CA GLU A 134 7.12 -8.32 -6.75
C GLU A 134 5.95 -8.19 -7.71
N ASP A 135 4.74 -8.59 -7.28
CA ASP A 135 3.54 -8.56 -8.10
C ASP A 135 2.98 -7.13 -8.21
N PRO A 136 3.05 -6.49 -9.40
CA PRO A 136 2.55 -5.12 -9.58
C PRO A 136 1.05 -5.00 -9.30
N ARG A 137 0.29 -6.09 -9.46
CA ARG A 137 -1.16 -6.09 -9.20
C ARG A 137 -1.44 -5.92 -7.72
N GLU A 138 -0.63 -6.56 -6.87
CA GLU A 138 -0.72 -6.41 -5.41
C GLU A 138 -0.40 -4.97 -5.01
N ARG A 139 0.70 -4.41 -5.54
CA ARG A 139 1.10 -3.03 -5.25
C ARG A 139 0.01 -2.02 -5.61
N ASP A 140 -0.69 -2.19 -6.73
CA ASP A 140 -1.77 -1.28 -7.13
C ASP A 140 -2.99 -1.30 -6.18
N TYR A 141 -3.36 -2.48 -5.66
CA TYR A 141 -4.40 -2.58 -4.63
C TYR A 141 -3.93 -1.96 -3.32
N VAL A 142 -2.71 -2.26 -2.88
CA VAL A 142 -2.12 -1.73 -1.65
C VAL A 142 -2.05 -0.20 -1.71
N LYS A 143 -1.61 0.35 -2.84
CA LYS A 143 -1.61 1.79 -3.15
C LYS A 143 -2.99 2.41 -2.95
N THR A 144 -3.98 1.85 -3.64
CA THR A 144 -5.36 2.37 -3.64
C THR A 144 -5.98 2.28 -2.24
N ILE A 145 -5.78 1.18 -1.52
CA ILE A 145 -6.29 1.00 -0.16
C ILE A 145 -5.63 1.99 0.81
N LEU A 146 -4.30 2.15 0.76
CA LEU A 146 -3.60 3.09 1.64
C LEU A 146 -4.06 4.53 1.40
N HIS A 147 -4.26 4.91 0.14
CA HIS A 147 -4.79 6.23 -0.23
C HIS A 147 -6.20 6.46 0.34
N ARG A 148 -7.10 5.47 0.24
CA ARG A 148 -8.44 5.54 0.84
C ARG A 148 -8.39 5.65 2.36
N ILE A 149 -7.52 4.88 3.02
CA ILE A 149 -7.29 4.96 4.46
C ILE A 149 -6.80 6.36 4.85
N PHE A 150 -5.82 6.92 4.12
CA PHE A 150 -5.31 8.28 4.35
C PHE A 150 -6.41 9.34 4.25
N GLY A 151 -7.29 9.20 3.26
CA GLY A 151 -8.44 10.09 3.06
C GLY A 151 -9.45 10.03 4.21
N LYS A 152 -9.87 8.82 4.61
CA LYS A 152 -10.94 8.57 5.58
C LYS A 152 -10.49 8.66 7.04
N LEU A 153 -9.28 8.21 7.37
CA LEU A 153 -8.74 8.15 8.74
C LEU A 153 -7.74 9.28 9.01
N ILE A 154 -8.27 10.50 9.18
CA ILE A 154 -7.48 11.74 9.32
C ILE A 154 -6.42 11.65 10.42
N HIS A 155 -6.74 10.99 11.54
CA HIS A 155 -5.84 10.82 12.69
C HIS A 155 -4.59 9.97 12.38
N LEU A 156 -4.58 9.19 11.28
CA LEU A 156 -3.43 8.40 10.85
C LEU A 156 -2.56 9.11 9.82
N ARG A 157 -2.98 10.27 9.27
CA ARG A 157 -2.26 10.96 8.19
C ARG A 157 -0.81 11.29 8.53
N SER A 158 -0.54 11.75 9.76
CA SER A 158 0.82 12.03 10.21
C SER A 158 1.65 10.75 10.33
N PHE A 159 1.05 9.64 10.73
CA PHE A 159 1.73 8.35 10.83
C PHE A 159 2.02 7.76 9.44
N ILE A 160 1.05 7.78 8.53
CA ILE A 160 1.23 7.33 7.15
C ILE A 160 2.35 8.11 6.45
N ARG A 161 2.35 9.45 6.54
CA ARG A 161 3.44 10.26 5.99
C ARG A 161 4.81 9.84 6.54
N ARG A 162 4.92 9.66 7.87
CA ARG A 162 6.16 9.18 8.49
C ARG A 162 6.59 7.78 8.02
N LEU A 163 5.65 6.87 7.78
CA LEU A 163 5.96 5.54 7.23
C LEU A 163 6.52 5.65 5.81
N ILE A 164 5.90 6.47 4.97
CA ILE A 164 6.36 6.69 3.59
C ILE A 164 7.74 7.37 3.60
N ASP A 165 7.93 8.40 4.44
CA ASP A 165 9.22 9.07 4.63
C ASP A 165 10.30 8.06 5.04
N TYR A 166 9.98 7.17 6.00
CA TYR A 166 10.89 6.14 6.45
C TYR A 166 11.28 5.18 5.32
N VAL A 167 10.31 4.71 4.53
CA VAL A 167 10.59 3.84 3.37
C VAL A 167 11.50 4.53 2.37
N PHE A 168 11.23 5.79 2.02
CA PHE A 168 12.07 6.55 1.09
C PHE A 168 13.49 6.77 1.62
N LEU A 169 13.64 7.11 2.91
CA LEU A 169 14.95 7.29 3.52
C LEU A 169 15.73 5.97 3.55
N LYS A 170 15.10 4.88 3.96
CA LYS A 170 15.72 3.55 3.97
C LYS A 170 16.14 3.10 2.56
N PHE A 171 15.28 3.33 1.57
CA PHE A 171 15.60 3.05 0.17
C PHE A 171 16.83 3.83 -0.32
N VAL A 172 16.90 5.14 -0.08
CA VAL A 172 18.02 5.97 -0.56
C VAL A 172 19.33 5.72 0.19
N TYR A 173 19.27 5.43 1.48
CA TYR A 173 20.46 5.42 2.34
C TYR A 173 20.94 4.02 2.77
N GLU A 174 20.10 2.98 2.68
CA GLU A 174 20.42 1.65 3.21
C GLU A 174 20.31 0.54 2.16
N GLU A 175 19.19 0.42 1.45
CA GLU A 175 18.89 -0.79 0.66
C GLU A 175 19.05 -0.62 -0.85
N ASP A 176 19.01 0.61 -1.39
CA ASP A 176 19.05 0.97 -2.83
C ASP A 176 18.05 0.18 -3.72
N LYS A 177 17.13 -0.57 -3.11
CA LYS A 177 16.14 -1.43 -3.76
C LYS A 177 14.85 -1.45 -2.95
N HIS A 178 13.76 -1.12 -3.62
CA HIS A 178 12.39 -1.24 -3.11
C HIS A 178 11.42 -1.15 -4.28
N ARG A 179 10.52 -2.12 -4.43
CA ARG A 179 9.70 -2.29 -5.65
C ARG A 179 8.51 -1.33 -5.74
N GLY A 180 8.09 -0.78 -4.62
CA GLY A 180 6.90 0.10 -4.52
C GLY A 180 7.15 1.61 -4.49
N ILE A 181 8.33 2.09 -4.88
CA ILE A 181 8.65 3.54 -4.78
C ILE A 181 7.72 4.39 -5.65
N ALA A 182 7.42 3.93 -6.88
CA ALA A 182 6.53 4.65 -7.79
C ALA A 182 5.12 4.79 -7.21
N GLU A 183 4.56 3.70 -6.67
CA GLU A 183 3.21 3.67 -6.09
C GLU A 183 3.10 4.51 -4.81
N LEU A 184 4.16 4.54 -3.99
CA LEU A 184 4.23 5.44 -2.84
C LEU A 184 4.29 6.91 -3.27
N LEU A 185 5.03 7.23 -4.34
CA LEU A 185 5.07 8.56 -4.92
C LEU A 185 3.72 9.00 -5.49
N ASP A 186 2.94 8.11 -6.12
CA ASP A 186 1.56 8.42 -6.55
C ASP A 186 0.67 8.87 -5.38
N ILE A 187 0.79 8.20 -4.22
CA ILE A 187 0.07 8.61 -3.00
C ILE A 187 0.57 9.98 -2.54
N MET A 188 1.89 10.19 -2.53
CA MET A 188 2.47 11.46 -2.12
C MET A 188 2.06 12.59 -3.04
N ASP A 189 2.00 12.37 -4.36
CA ASP A 189 1.52 13.36 -5.31
C ASP A 189 0.11 13.83 -4.95
N SER A 190 -0.82 12.89 -4.71
CA SER A 190 -2.19 13.22 -4.27
C SER A 190 -2.22 13.96 -2.92
N ILE A 191 -1.34 13.60 -1.99
CA ILE A 191 -1.20 14.30 -0.69
C ILE A 191 -0.70 15.73 -0.89
N ILE A 192 0.32 15.92 -1.73
CA ILE A 192 0.94 17.23 -2.01
C ILE A 192 -0.09 18.15 -2.64
N HIS A 193 -0.88 17.69 -3.62
CA HIS A 193 -1.99 18.44 -4.20
C HIS A 193 -2.94 19.00 -3.12
N GLY A 194 -3.16 18.27 -2.03
CA GLY A 194 -3.98 18.68 -0.89
C GLY A 194 -3.33 19.67 0.10
N PHE A 195 -2.05 20.00 -0.05
CA PHE A 195 -1.38 20.97 0.82
C PHE A 195 -1.93 22.38 0.66
N GLN A 196 -2.17 23.03 1.80
CA GLN A 196 -2.54 24.44 1.89
C GLN A 196 -1.33 25.34 1.61
N VAL A 197 -1.59 26.50 1.02
CA VAL A 197 -0.61 27.57 0.81
C VAL A 197 -0.87 28.68 1.85
N PRO A 198 0.15 29.24 2.52
CA PRO A 198 1.58 28.96 2.36
C PRO A 198 1.98 27.55 2.85
N LEU A 199 2.97 26.95 2.18
CA LEU A 199 3.48 25.64 2.56
C LEU A 199 4.11 25.68 3.95
N LYS A 200 3.77 24.69 4.78
CA LYS A 200 4.39 24.49 6.09
C LYS A 200 5.86 24.08 5.94
N GLU A 201 6.68 24.44 6.92
CA GLU A 201 8.10 24.07 6.93
C GLU A 201 8.34 22.55 6.99
N GLU A 202 7.43 21.78 7.61
CA GLU A 202 7.48 20.31 7.55
C GLU A 202 7.42 19.79 6.10
N HIS A 203 6.63 20.42 5.22
CA HIS A 203 6.49 20.01 3.82
C HIS A 203 7.72 20.41 2.98
N LYS A 204 8.29 21.60 3.24
CA LYS A 204 9.55 22.03 2.59
C LYS A 204 10.72 21.15 3.01
N THR A 205 10.74 20.74 4.29
CA THR A 205 11.72 19.79 4.80
C THR A 205 11.59 18.44 4.11
N PHE A 206 10.37 17.91 3.98
CA PHE A 206 10.09 16.68 3.23
C PHE A 206 10.61 16.75 1.78
N LEU A 207 10.33 17.84 1.05
CA LEU A 207 10.88 18.03 -0.30
C LEU A 207 12.41 17.93 -0.32
N ARG A 208 13.09 18.70 0.54
CA ARG A 208 14.56 18.82 0.53
C ARG A 208 15.28 17.57 1.04
N ARG A 209 14.74 16.94 2.08
CA ARG A 209 15.40 15.84 2.81
C ARG A 209 14.95 14.45 2.38
N VAL A 210 13.82 14.32 1.69
CA VAL A 210 13.26 13.03 1.30
C VAL A 210 13.07 12.94 -0.22
N LEU A 211 12.29 13.84 -0.83
CA LEU A 211 12.00 13.75 -2.28
C LEU A 211 13.21 14.02 -3.17
N LEU A 212 13.97 15.09 -2.93
CA LEU A 212 15.11 15.42 -3.79
C LEU A 212 16.20 14.33 -3.77
N PRO A 213 16.57 13.73 -2.63
CA PRO A 213 17.51 12.60 -2.60
C PRO A 213 17.11 11.39 -3.45
N LEU A 214 15.80 11.16 -3.71
CA LEU A 214 15.36 10.05 -4.56
C LEU A 214 15.89 10.15 -6.01
N HIS A 215 16.34 11.31 -6.49
CA HIS A 215 16.98 11.41 -7.82
C HIS A 215 18.36 10.74 -7.88
N LYS A 216 18.94 10.37 -6.74
CA LYS A 216 20.28 9.78 -6.66
C LYS A 216 20.28 8.25 -6.75
N ALA A 217 19.13 7.59 -6.61
CA ALA A 217 19.07 6.14 -6.63
C ALA A 217 19.29 5.61 -8.06
N ARG A 218 19.87 4.41 -8.16
CA ARG A 218 20.20 3.80 -9.46
C ARG A 218 18.97 3.45 -10.28
N SER A 219 17.91 3.00 -9.61
CA SER A 219 16.62 2.63 -10.18
C SER A 219 15.68 3.82 -10.45
N TYR A 220 16.22 5.05 -10.54
CA TYR A 220 15.44 6.27 -10.82
C TYR A 220 14.52 6.16 -12.05
N CYS A 221 14.94 5.45 -13.09
CA CYS A 221 14.16 5.23 -14.30
C CYS A 221 12.81 4.54 -14.06
N VAL A 222 12.62 3.84 -12.93
CA VAL A 222 11.37 3.15 -12.59
C VAL A 222 10.29 4.12 -12.09
N TYR A 223 10.68 5.22 -11.45
CA TYR A 223 9.74 6.14 -10.77
C TYR A 223 9.93 7.62 -11.13
N TYR A 224 10.76 7.94 -12.13
CA TYR A 224 11.11 9.31 -12.50
C TYR A 224 9.87 10.18 -12.79
N GLN A 225 8.84 9.60 -13.41
CA GLN A 225 7.63 10.33 -13.79
C GLN A 225 6.84 10.76 -12.55
N GLN A 226 6.66 9.86 -11.59
CA GLN A 226 5.94 10.12 -10.34
C GLN A 226 6.70 11.12 -9.47
N LEU A 227 8.03 11.00 -9.41
CA LEU A 227 8.87 11.96 -8.69
C LEU A 227 8.80 13.36 -9.32
N THR A 228 8.86 13.43 -10.65
CA THR A 228 8.75 14.69 -11.39
C THR A 228 7.40 15.36 -11.14
N ASN A 229 6.31 14.59 -11.11
CA ASN A 229 4.98 15.10 -10.77
C ASN A 229 4.97 15.72 -9.36
N CYS A 230 5.48 15.00 -8.37
CA CYS A 230 5.56 15.48 -6.98
C CYS A 230 6.35 16.79 -6.87
N VAL A 231 7.54 16.86 -7.48
CA VAL A 231 8.41 18.04 -7.42
C VAL A 231 7.77 19.23 -8.14
N THR A 232 7.17 18.98 -9.30
CA THR A 232 6.46 20.02 -10.07
C THR A 232 5.31 20.60 -9.25
N GLU A 233 4.55 19.77 -8.55
CA GLU A 233 3.43 20.23 -7.73
C GLU A 233 3.88 21.07 -6.53
N PHE A 234 5.02 20.72 -5.92
CA PHE A 234 5.66 21.58 -4.91
C PHE A 234 6.01 22.96 -5.47
N ILE A 235 6.63 23.02 -6.65
CA ILE A 235 7.04 24.27 -7.30
C ILE A 235 5.81 25.11 -7.69
N ARG A 236 4.72 24.49 -8.14
CA ARG A 236 3.46 25.19 -8.43
C ARG A 236 2.87 25.86 -7.18
N LYS A 237 3.00 25.21 -6.02
CA LYS A 237 2.49 25.73 -4.73
C LYS A 237 3.38 26.81 -4.12
N ASP A 238 4.68 26.77 -4.38
CA ASP A 238 5.64 27.76 -3.91
C ASP A 238 6.82 27.88 -4.90
N SER A 239 6.76 28.87 -5.79
CA SER A 239 7.79 29.09 -6.81
C SER A 239 9.13 29.56 -6.22
N SER A 240 9.15 30.04 -4.96
CA SER A 240 10.40 30.42 -4.30
C SER A 240 11.31 29.22 -4.04
N LEU A 241 10.77 27.99 -4.07
CA LEU A 241 11.53 26.75 -3.93
C LEU A 241 12.50 26.47 -5.09
N LEU A 242 12.36 27.19 -6.22
CA LEU A 242 13.32 27.17 -7.33
C LEU A 242 14.61 27.92 -7.03
N SER A 243 14.60 28.82 -6.03
CA SER A 243 15.82 29.54 -5.67
C SER A 243 16.86 28.52 -5.18
N PRO A 244 18.08 28.53 -5.74
CA PRO A 244 19.14 27.67 -5.26
C PRO A 244 19.31 27.97 -3.77
N VAL A 245 19.40 26.92 -2.96
CA VAL A 245 19.87 27.05 -1.58
C VAL A 245 21.25 27.67 -1.70
N SER A 246 21.35 28.99 -1.49
CA SER A 246 22.63 29.66 -1.38
C SER A 246 23.29 29.09 -0.14
N ASP A 247 24.18 28.12 -0.37
CA ASP A 247 25.05 27.56 0.66
C ASP A 247 25.72 28.75 1.38
N SER A 248 25.31 28.94 2.63
CA SER A 248 25.87 29.91 3.57
C SER A 248 26.17 29.19 4.88
#